data_AF-A0A437P5P2-F1
#
_entry.id   AF-A0A437P5P2-F1
#
_cell.length_a   1.000
_cell.length_b   1.000
_cell.length_c   1.000
_cell.angle_alpha   90.00
_cell.angle_beta   90.00
_cell.angle_gamma   90.00
#
_symmetry.space_group_name_H-M   'P 1'
#
loop_
_entity.id
_entity.type
_entity.pdbx_description
1 polymer ?
#
loop_
_entity_poly.entity_id
_entity_poly.type
_entity_poly.pdbx_seq_one_letter_code
_entity_poly.pdbx_strand_id
1 'polypeptide(L)'
;MPHASERPRRVTVDPDGPLLMEGPVEVVADDGTVSVSRRFTVAICTCRRSRTYPWCDTSHRARPKPRITAADAPASTEASAAVTRPAGPQDRGSEPDCGS
;
A
#
# COMPACT_ATOMS: atom_id res chain seq x y z
N MET A 1 12.98 11.13 20.76
CA MET A 1 13.17 11.21 19.29
C MET A 1 12.26 10.15 18.69
N PRO A 2 11.15 10.49 18.03
CA PRO A 2 10.35 9.48 17.35
C PRO A 2 11.22 8.82 16.30
N HIS A 3 11.31 7.49 16.33
CA HIS A 3 11.99 6.76 15.28
C HIS A 3 11.23 7.02 13.98
N ALA A 4 11.95 7.22 12.87
CA ALA A 4 11.35 7.32 11.53
C ALA A 4 10.40 6.14 11.18
N SER A 5 10.39 5.10 12.02
CA SER A 5 9.62 3.87 12.01
C SER A 5 8.16 3.98 12.46
N GLU A 6 7.71 5.07 13.11
CA GLU A 6 6.32 5.16 13.60
C GLU A 6 5.31 5.43 12.47
N ARG A 7 5.78 5.95 11.33
CA ARG A 7 4.96 6.11 10.13
C ARG A 7 5.12 4.86 9.25
N PRO A 8 4.04 4.11 8.98
CA PRO A 8 4.12 2.97 8.08
C PRO A 8 4.59 3.44 6.70
N ARG A 9 5.48 2.68 6.08
CA ARG A 9 5.91 2.93 4.70
C ARG A 9 4.75 2.63 3.76
N ARG A 10 4.41 3.58 2.91
CA ARG A 10 3.33 3.39 1.96
C ARG A 10 3.79 2.51 0.81
N VAL A 11 2.97 1.49 0.53
CA VAL A 11 3.07 0.67 -0.68
C VAL A 11 1.74 0.77 -1.41
N THR A 12 1.77 1.05 -2.70
CA THR A 12 0.60 1.04 -3.57
C THR A 12 0.75 -0.09 -4.58
N VAL A 13 -0.28 -0.94 -4.67
CA VAL A 13 -0.35 -2.03 -5.63
C VAL A 13 -1.03 -1.52 -6.89
N ASP A 14 -0.35 -1.58 -8.03
CA ASP A 14 -0.98 -1.46 -9.34
C ASP A 14 -1.34 -2.87 -9.83
N PRO A 15 -2.63 -3.21 -9.99
CA PRO A 15 -3.06 -4.57 -10.37
C PRO A 15 -2.41 -5.10 -11.65
N ASP A 16 -2.12 -4.23 -12.62
CA ASP A 16 -1.49 -4.58 -13.89
C ASP A 16 -0.04 -4.06 -14.00
N GLY A 17 0.50 -3.58 -12.89
CA GLY A 17 1.71 -2.78 -12.86
C GLY A 17 2.63 -3.09 -11.69
N PRO A 18 3.60 -2.19 -11.41
CA PRO A 18 4.57 -2.38 -10.35
C PRO A 18 3.99 -2.13 -8.95
N LEU A 19 4.71 -2.56 -7.92
CA LEU A 19 4.50 -2.03 -6.57
C LEU A 19 5.20 -0.68 -6.45
N LEU A 20 4.45 0.37 -6.11
CA LEU A 20 5.00 1.69 -5.84
C LEU A 20 5.28 1.83 -4.36
N MET A 21 6.53 2.09 -4.00
CA MET A 21 6.98 2.25 -2.61
C MET A 21 7.54 3.64 -2.37
N GLU A 22 7.27 4.20 -1.19
CA GLU A 22 8.00 5.35 -0.67
C GLU A 22 9.43 4.92 -0.32
N GLY A 23 10.41 5.54 -0.98
CA GLY A 23 11.83 5.25 -0.77
C GLY A 23 12.52 6.15 0.26
N PRO A 24 13.83 5.96 0.47
CA PRO A 24 14.70 4.98 -0.18
C PRO A 24 14.38 3.53 0.21
N VAL A 25 14.69 2.57 -0.67
CA VAL A 25 14.44 1.13 -0.42
C VAL A 25 15.64 0.28 -0.77
N GLU A 26 15.81 -0.81 -0.02
CA GLU A 26 16.70 -1.92 -0.33
C GLU A 26 15.85 -3.14 -0.64
N VAL A 27 16.18 -3.85 -1.73
CA VAL A 27 15.49 -5.06 -2.15
C VAL A 27 16.49 -6.21 -2.10
N VAL A 28 16.17 -7.24 -1.34
CA VAL A 28 16.96 -8.47 -1.24
C VAL A 28 16.29 -9.55 -2.06
N ALA A 29 17.00 -10.10 -3.04
CA ALA A 29 16.55 -11.23 -3.84
C ALA A 29 16.77 -12.57 -3.10
N ASP A 30 16.21 -13.65 -3.64
CA ASP A 30 16.33 -15.00 -3.08
C ASP A 30 17.76 -15.55 -3.12
N ASP A 31 18.56 -15.12 -4.10
CA ASP A 31 19.99 -15.38 -4.21
C ASP A 31 20.86 -14.52 -3.25
N GLY A 32 20.24 -13.63 -2.47
CA GLY A 32 20.93 -12.71 -1.57
C GLY A 32 21.42 -11.43 -2.23
N THR A 33 21.19 -11.22 -3.53
CA THR A 33 21.58 -9.99 -4.23
C THR A 33 20.79 -8.80 -3.66
N VAL A 34 21.50 -7.75 -3.27
CA VAL A 34 20.92 -6.51 -2.74
C VAL A 34 20.91 -5.42 -3.80
N SER A 35 19.73 -4.88 -4.10
CA SER A 35 19.53 -3.75 -5.00
C SER A 35 19.00 -2.54 -4.23
N VAL A 36 19.71 -1.41 -4.31
CA VAL A 36 19.37 -0.20 -3.57
C VAL A 36 18.84 0.89 -4.50
N SER A 37 17.73 1.52 -4.13
CA SER A 37 17.24 2.72 -4.79
C SER A 37 17.11 3.87 -3.78
N ARG A 38 17.75 4.99 -4.10
CA ARG A 38 17.71 6.23 -3.31
C ARG A 38 16.61 7.20 -3.74
N ARG A 39 15.74 6.79 -4.66
CA ARG A 39 14.63 7.63 -5.12
C ARG A 39 13.53 7.69 -4.06
N PHE A 40 12.81 8.81 -4.00
CA PHE A 40 11.68 9.00 -3.08
C PHE A 40 10.47 8.12 -3.44
N THR A 41 10.33 7.76 -4.72
CA THR A 41 9.33 6.81 -5.19
C THR A 41 10.02 5.74 -6.00
N VAL A 42 9.73 4.48 -5.70
CA VAL A 42 10.38 3.32 -6.30
C VAL A 42 9.32 2.37 -6.85
N ALA A 43 9.50 1.90 -8.08
CA ALA A 43 8.61 0.95 -8.72
C ALA A 43 9.27 -0.43 -8.78
N ILE A 44 8.73 -1.40 -8.04
CA ILE A 44 9.21 -2.80 -8.04
C ILE A 44 8.46 -3.60 -9.08
N CYS A 45 9.20 -4.36 -9.88
CA CYS A 45 8.66 -5.22 -10.91
C CYS A 45 7.95 -6.44 -10.31
N THR A 46 6.67 -6.59 -10.60
CA THR A 46 5.86 -7.77 -10.29
C THR A 46 5.76 -8.74 -11.48
N CYS A 47 5.97 -8.24 -12.70
CA CYS A 47 5.77 -9.03 -13.93
C CYS A 47 6.98 -9.85 -14.39
N ARG A 48 8.14 -9.73 -13.72
CA ARG A 48 9.40 -10.45 -14.01
C ARG A 48 9.96 -10.32 -15.43
N ARG A 49 9.50 -9.33 -16.21
CA ARG A 49 9.99 -9.05 -17.58
C ARG A 49 10.98 -7.89 -17.66
N SER A 50 11.22 -7.20 -16.53
CA SER A 50 12.14 -6.08 -16.51
C SER A 50 13.56 -6.52 -16.84
N ARG A 51 14.25 -5.76 -17.68
CA ARG A 51 15.69 -5.94 -17.96
C ARG A 51 16.56 -5.46 -16.80
N THR A 52 15.98 -4.71 -15.87
CA THR A 52 16.65 -4.14 -14.69
C THR A 52 15.98 -4.60 -13.41
N TYR A 53 15.49 -5.85 -13.39
CA TYR A 53 14.94 -6.48 -12.19
C TYR A 53 15.87 -6.25 -10.98
N PRO A 54 15.37 -5.80 -9.81
CA PRO A 54 13.97 -5.75 -9.38
C PRO A 54 13.18 -4.49 -9.78
N TRP A 55 13.76 -3.55 -10.51
CA TRP A 55 13.11 -2.28 -10.86
C TRP A 55 12.15 -2.42 -12.03
N CYS A 56 11.06 -1.66 -12.04
CA CYS A 56 10.14 -1.61 -13.18
C CYS A 56 10.71 -0.71 -14.28
N ASP A 57 10.84 -1.25 -15.49
CA ASP A 57 11.28 -0.56 -16.72
C ASP A 57 10.13 -0.39 -17.72
N THR A 58 8.88 -0.47 -17.26
CA THR A 58 7.63 -0.44 -18.06
C THR A 58 7.36 -1.66 -18.95
N SER A 59 8.19 -2.70 -18.92
CA SER A 59 7.96 -3.97 -19.66
C SER A 59 6.62 -4.64 -19.36
N HIS A 60 5.94 -4.26 -18.25
CA HIS A 60 4.61 -4.76 -17.93
C HIS A 60 3.56 -4.40 -18.99
N ARG A 61 3.68 -3.24 -19.64
CA ARG A 61 2.72 -2.71 -20.62
C ARG A 61 2.61 -3.53 -21.90
N ALA A 62 3.62 -4.35 -22.20
CA ALA A 62 3.60 -5.24 -23.37
C ALA A 62 2.62 -6.42 -23.22
N ARG A 63 1.85 -6.51 -22.13
CA ARG A 63 0.77 -7.49 -22.00
C ARG A 63 -0.52 -6.95 -22.63
N PRO A 64 -1.15 -7.67 -23.58
CA PRO A 64 -2.58 -7.50 -23.81
C PRO A 64 -3.31 -7.95 -22.54
N LYS A 65 -4.19 -7.09 -22.02
CA LYS A 65 -4.96 -7.35 -20.79
C LYS A 65 -5.91 -8.52 -21.04
N PRO A 66 -5.82 -9.65 -20.31
CA PRO A 66 -6.85 -10.67 -20.41
C PRO A 66 -8.17 -10.02 -19.99
N ARG A 67 -9.17 -10.03 -20.89
CA ARG A 67 -10.52 -9.63 -20.54
C ARG A 67 -11.06 -10.70 -19.59
N ILE A 68 -11.12 -10.38 -18.31
CA ILE A 68 -11.95 -11.14 -17.37
C ILE A 68 -13.39 -10.92 -17.84
N THR A 69 -14.02 -11.98 -18.33
CA THR A 69 -15.43 -11.93 -18.71
C THR A 69 -16.29 -12.19 -17.47
N ALA A 70 -17.57 -11.85 -17.51
CA ALA A 70 -18.49 -12.14 -16.41
C ALA A 70 -18.54 -13.65 -16.04
N ALA A 71 -18.05 -14.53 -16.91
CA ALA A 71 -17.94 -15.97 -16.66
C ALA A 71 -16.76 -16.36 -15.74
N ASP A 72 -15.77 -15.47 -15.54
CA ASP A 72 -14.54 -15.76 -14.78
C ASP A 72 -14.54 -15.19 -13.35
N ALA A 73 -15.65 -14.58 -12.90
CA ALA A 73 -15.74 -14.01 -11.55
C ALA A 73 -15.90 -15.13 -10.50
N PRO A 74 -15.03 -15.22 -9.46
CA PRO A 74 -15.30 -16.10 -8.34
C PRO A 74 -16.51 -15.55 -7.57
N ALA A 75 -17.46 -16.42 -7.25
CA ALA A 75 -18.62 -16.08 -6.43
C ALA A 75 -18.15 -15.65 -5.04
N SER A 76 -18.04 -14.34 -4.83
CA SER A 76 -17.73 -13.74 -3.52
C SER A 76 -18.90 -13.98 -2.57
N THR A 77 -18.81 -14.98 -1.70
CA THR A 77 -19.60 -15.00 -0.47
C THR A 77 -18.99 -14.00 0.50
N GLU A 78 -19.83 -13.05 0.93
CA GLU A 78 -19.50 -11.93 1.77
C GLU A 78 -19.04 -12.34 3.18
N ALA A 79 -18.00 -11.68 3.69
CA ALA A 79 -17.77 -11.51 5.12
C ALA A 79 -16.95 -10.23 5.35
N SER A 80 -17.61 -9.07 5.21
CA SER A 80 -17.03 -7.80 5.65
C SER A 80 -17.64 -7.44 7.00
N ALA A 81 -16.97 -7.82 8.08
CA ALA A 81 -17.31 -7.35 9.42
C ALA A 81 -17.02 -5.84 9.51
N ALA A 82 -18.05 -5.06 9.84
CA ALA A 82 -17.95 -3.64 10.11
C ALA A 82 -17.10 -3.40 11.36
N VAL A 83 -16.02 -2.62 11.23
CA VAL A 83 -15.31 -2.08 12.40
C VAL A 83 -16.09 -0.86 12.89
N THR A 84 -16.88 -1.03 13.95
CA THR A 84 -17.53 0.09 14.64
C THR A 84 -16.48 0.80 15.48
N ARG A 85 -16.24 2.08 15.18
CA ARG A 85 -15.45 2.96 16.05
C ARG A 85 -16.32 3.40 17.23
N PRO A 86 -15.92 3.19 18.50
CA PRO A 86 -16.63 3.86 19.59
C PRO A 86 -16.34 5.36 19.58
N ALA A 87 -17.39 6.16 19.68
CA ALA A 87 -17.30 7.59 19.96
C ALA A 87 -16.88 7.78 21.42
N GLY A 88 -15.75 8.46 21.65
CA GLY A 88 -15.34 8.87 23.00
C GLY A 88 -16.32 9.91 23.57
N PRO A 89 -16.55 9.90 24.90
CA PRO A 89 -17.43 10.87 25.54
C PRO A 89 -16.82 12.27 25.49
N GLN A 90 -17.63 13.23 25.04
CA GLN A 90 -17.27 14.64 25.02
C GLN A 90 -17.59 15.19 26.41
N ASP A 91 -16.54 15.50 27.18
CA ASP A 91 -16.64 16.25 28.42
C ASP A 91 -17.13 17.67 28.09
N ARG A 92 -18.43 17.89 28.29
CA ARG A 92 -19.02 19.23 28.25
C ARG A 92 -19.02 19.76 29.68
N GLY A 93 -18.02 20.58 29.98
CA GLY A 93 -17.98 21.41 31.17
C GLY A 93 -19.25 22.27 31.24
N SER A 94 -20.02 22.06 32.30
CA SER A 94 -21.15 22.89 32.70
C SER A 94 -20.65 23.91 33.72
N GLU A 95 -20.30 25.12 33.28
CA GLU A 95 -20.72 26.33 34.01
C GLU A 95 -22.19 26.57 33.61
N PRO A 96 -23.09 27.03 34.50
CA PRO A 96 -22.87 28.07 35.51
C PRO A 96 -23.59 27.80 36.86
N ASP A 97 -23.31 28.58 37.91
CA ASP A 97 -24.37 29.39 38.54
C ASP A 97 -23.83 30.48 39.47
N CYS A 98 -24.48 31.63 39.34
CA CYS A 98 -24.23 32.89 40.02
C CYS A 98 -24.82 32.81 41.43
N GLY A 99 -23.98 32.87 42.46
CA GLY A 99 -24.39 33.04 43.85
C GLY A 99 -24.08 34.47 44.31
N SER A 100 -25.12 35.15 44.78
CA SER A 100 -25.20 36.55 45.22
C SER A 100 -24.16 37.02 46.23
#